data_AF-A0AAU9WVU8-F1
#
_entry.id   AF-A0AAU9WVU8-F1
#
_cell.length_a   1.000
_cell.length_b   1.000
_cell.length_c   1.000
_cell.angle_alpha   90.00
_cell.angle_beta   90.00
_cell.angle_gamma   90.00
#
_symmetry.space_group_name_H-M   'P 1'
#
loop_
_entity.id
_entity.type
_entity.pdbx_description
1 polymer ?
#
loop_
_entity_poly.entity_id
_entity_poly.type
_entity_poly.pdbx_seq_one_letter_code
_entity_poly.pdbx_strand_id
1 'polypeptide(L)'
;HTEKGRSDIRGFLDDILSLQHSFDAESQDWCLWLIASGTPPEEFKNVLRSFDSPTICGLVWNRNFVAYRCRDCGISPCMSLCADCFHAGNHEGHDFNMFKSQAGGACDCGDEDVMKSDGCV
;
A
#
# COMPACT_ATOMS: atom_id res chain seq x y z
N HIS A 1 -0.70 -9.13 38.22
CA HIS A 1 0.29 -9.44 37.16
C HIS A 1 1.67 -9.62 37.82
N THR A 2 2.34 -10.75 37.59
CA THR A 2 3.62 -11.08 38.24
C THR A 2 4.80 -10.50 37.47
N GLU A 3 5.87 -10.12 38.18
CA GLU A 3 7.12 -9.63 37.59
C GLU A 3 7.75 -10.65 36.62
N LYS A 4 7.63 -11.94 36.96
CA LYS A 4 7.98 -13.05 36.09
C LYS A 4 7.29 -12.98 34.73
N GLY A 5 5.97 -12.83 34.70
CA GLY A 5 5.22 -12.78 33.44
C GLY A 5 5.61 -11.59 32.55
N ARG A 6 6.02 -10.45 33.14
CA ARG A 6 6.55 -9.32 32.38
C ARG A 6 7.92 -9.62 31.77
N SER A 7 8.78 -10.30 32.52
CA SER A 7 10.09 -10.74 32.03
C SER A 7 9.95 -11.73 30.88
N ASP A 8 9.03 -12.69 31.01
CA ASP A 8 8.82 -13.73 30.00
C ASP A 8 8.30 -13.13 28.68
N ILE A 9 7.33 -12.21 28.74
CA ILE A 9 6.82 -11.50 27.55
C ILE A 9 7.93 -10.65 26.92
N ARG A 10 8.77 -10.01 27.72
CA ARG A 10 9.85 -9.16 27.21
C ARG A 10 10.88 -9.98 26.44
N GLY A 11 11.32 -11.11 26.99
CA GLY A 11 12.27 -11.99 26.29
C GLY A 11 11.71 -12.49 24.95
N PHE A 12 10.45 -12.92 24.95
CA PHE A 12 9.77 -13.36 23.72
C PHE A 12 9.70 -12.25 22.65
N LEU A 13 9.34 -11.03 23.04
CA LEU A 13 9.28 -9.90 22.11
C LEU A 13 10.66 -9.49 21.60
N ASP A 14 11.67 -9.50 22.47
CA ASP A 14 13.04 -9.20 22.10
C ASP A 14 13.57 -10.22 21.07
N ASP A 15 13.21 -11.50 21.21
CA ASP A 15 13.60 -12.56 20.26
C ASP A 15 12.93 -12.37 18.89
N ILE A 16 11.62 -12.12 18.84
CA ILE A 16 10.85 -11.99 17.58
C ILE A 16 11.15 -10.68 16.83
N LEU A 17 11.33 -9.58 17.57
CA LEU A 17 11.46 -8.23 16.99
C LEU A 17 12.94 -7.80 16.85
N SER A 18 13.89 -8.69 17.15
CA SER A 18 15.32 -8.38 17.07
C SER A 18 15.74 -8.08 15.62
N LEU A 19 16.37 -6.93 15.44
CA LEU A 19 17.03 -6.56 14.17
C LEU A 19 18.39 -7.27 13.98
N GLN A 20 18.84 -8.04 14.97
CA GLN A 20 20.13 -8.76 14.91
C GLN A 20 19.99 -10.15 14.27
N HIS A 21 18.77 -10.66 14.12
CA HIS A 21 18.50 -11.97 13.55
C HIS A 21 17.76 -11.86 12.21
N SER A 22 17.86 -12.90 11.39
CA SER A 22 17.08 -12.97 10.15
C SER A 22 15.60 -13.10 10.47
N PHE A 23 14.77 -12.31 9.83
CA PHE A 23 13.31 -12.40 9.96
C PHE A 23 12.80 -13.66 9.25
N ASP A 24 12.60 -14.73 10.01
CA ASP A 24 12.16 -16.02 9.50
C ASP A 24 10.62 -16.15 9.47
N ALA A 25 10.14 -17.26 8.92
CA ALA A 25 8.71 -17.50 8.73
C ALA A 25 7.95 -17.60 10.07
N GLU A 26 8.59 -18.07 11.13
CA GLU A 26 7.98 -18.18 12.46
C GLU A 26 7.83 -16.80 13.11
N SER A 27 8.88 -15.97 13.04
CA SER A 27 8.85 -14.57 13.50
C SER A 27 7.82 -13.75 12.72
N GLN A 28 7.70 -14.01 11.41
CA GLN A 28 6.66 -13.40 10.58
C GLN A 28 5.25 -13.79 11.03
N ASP A 29 5.00 -15.08 11.29
CA ASP A 29 3.69 -15.56 11.74
C ASP A 29 3.31 -14.96 13.10
N TRP A 30 4.23 -14.96 14.07
CA TRP A 30 4.00 -14.34 15.37
C TRP A 30 3.72 -12.83 15.25
N CYS A 31 4.45 -12.12 14.38
CA CYS A 31 4.17 -10.71 14.11
C CYS A 31 2.73 -10.50 13.59
N LEU A 32 2.26 -11.35 12.68
CA LEU A 32 0.89 -11.27 12.16
C LEU A 32 -0.15 -11.48 13.27
N TRP A 33 0.08 -12.44 14.17
CA TRP A 33 -0.79 -12.66 15.34
C TRP A 33 -0.80 -11.49 16.32
N LEU A 34 0.36 -10.87 16.57
CA LEU A 34 0.48 -9.68 17.42
C LEU A 34 -0.28 -8.49 16.82
N ILE A 35 -0.11 -8.24 15.52
CA ILE A 35 -0.82 -7.18 14.79
C ILE A 35 -2.34 -7.43 14.80
N ALA A 36 -2.75 -8.67 14.58
CA ALA A 36 -4.14 -9.08 14.61
C ALA A 36 -4.74 -9.13 16.03
N SER A 37 -3.99 -8.70 17.06
CA SER A 37 -4.41 -8.68 18.47
C SER A 37 -4.94 -10.04 18.96
N GLY A 38 -4.36 -11.15 18.49
CA GLY A 38 -4.78 -12.51 18.86
C GLY A 38 -5.96 -13.07 18.06
N THR A 39 -6.44 -12.36 17.04
CA THR A 39 -7.39 -12.93 16.05
C THR A 39 -6.63 -13.61 14.91
N PRO A 40 -7.23 -14.61 14.22
CA PRO A 40 -6.60 -15.20 13.04
C PRO A 40 -6.26 -14.10 12.02
N PRO A 41 -5.00 -14.03 11.52
CA PRO A 41 -4.58 -12.95 10.63
C PRO A 41 -5.47 -12.75 9.39
N GLU A 42 -6.04 -13.83 8.85
CA GLU A 42 -6.97 -13.75 7.72
C GLU A 42 -8.31 -13.08 8.08
N GLU A 43 -8.82 -13.30 9.30
CA GLU A 43 -10.03 -12.63 9.78
C GLU A 43 -9.77 -11.14 9.98
N PHE A 44 -8.65 -10.79 10.62
CA PHE A 44 -8.22 -9.40 10.78
C PHE A 44 -8.05 -8.68 9.43
N LYS A 45 -7.43 -9.34 8.44
CA LYS A 45 -7.32 -8.81 7.07
C LYS A 45 -8.68 -8.54 6.43
N ASN A 46 -9.66 -9.42 6.62
CA ASN A 46 -11.01 -9.22 6.08
C ASN A 46 -11.73 -8.05 6.76
N VAL A 47 -11.54 -7.88 8.07
CA VAL A 47 -12.04 -6.73 8.82
C VAL A 47 -11.40 -5.44 8.29
N LEU A 48 -10.07 -5.40 8.13
CA LEU A 48 -9.39 -4.24 7.52
C LEU A 48 -9.94 -3.91 6.13
N ARG A 49 -10.12 -4.93 5.28
CA ARG A 49 -10.73 -4.77 3.95
C ARG A 49 -12.16 -4.22 3.97
N SER A 50 -12.90 -4.39 5.07
CA SER A 50 -14.24 -3.81 5.20
C SER A 50 -14.21 -2.31 5.51
N PHE A 51 -13.10 -1.81 6.07
CA PHE A 51 -12.83 -0.39 6.27
C PHE A 51 -12.15 0.25 5.05
N ASP A 52 -11.38 -0.55 4.31
CA ASP A 52 -10.85 -0.16 3.00
C ASP A 52 -11.97 -0.24 1.95
N SER A 53 -12.73 0.83 1.82
CA SER A 53 -13.29 1.22 0.52
C SER A 53 -12.31 2.21 -0.07
N PRO A 54 -11.19 1.77 -0.70
CA PRO A 54 -10.16 2.70 -1.14
C PRO A 54 -10.79 3.57 -2.21
N THR A 55 -11.02 4.84 -1.90
CA THR A 55 -11.33 5.84 -2.91
C THR A 55 -10.13 6.08 -3.82
N ILE A 56 -8.93 5.70 -3.36
CA ILE A 56 -7.65 5.87 -4.04
C ILE A 56 -7.03 4.50 -4.35
N CYS A 57 -6.52 4.32 -5.57
CA CYS A 57 -5.85 3.09 -6.01
C CYS A 57 -4.57 2.79 -5.21
N GLY A 58 -3.65 3.75 -5.12
CA GLY A 58 -2.45 3.66 -4.29
C GLY A 58 -1.44 2.56 -4.67
N LEU A 59 -1.55 1.93 -5.85
CA LEU A 59 -0.60 0.90 -6.30
C LEU A 59 0.83 1.46 -6.26
N VAL A 60 1.68 0.92 -5.40
CA VAL A 60 3.08 1.34 -5.25
C VAL A 60 3.99 0.52 -6.17
N TRP A 61 4.97 1.18 -6.79
CA TRP A 61 5.96 0.54 -7.67
C TRP A 61 7.38 1.04 -7.45
N ASN A 62 8.32 0.32 -8.07
CA ASN A 62 9.75 0.61 -8.09
C ASN A 62 10.21 1.12 -9.48
N ARG A 63 11.52 1.25 -9.69
CA ARG A 63 12.11 1.62 -10.98
C ARG A 63 11.67 0.67 -12.11
N ASN A 64 11.59 1.20 -13.32
CA ASN A 64 11.22 0.56 -14.58
C ASN A 64 9.74 0.18 -14.72
N PHE A 65 8.89 0.56 -13.77
CA PHE A 65 7.45 0.44 -13.89
C PHE A 65 6.90 1.34 -15.01
N VAL A 66 5.94 0.86 -15.79
CA VAL A 66 5.28 1.65 -16.84
C VAL A 66 4.08 2.36 -16.24
N ALA A 67 4.11 3.68 -16.26
CA ALA A 67 3.06 4.53 -15.72
C ALA A 67 2.58 5.51 -16.80
N TYR A 68 1.38 6.06 -16.56
CA TYR A 68 0.72 7.02 -17.44
C TYR A 68 0.60 8.35 -16.71
N ARG A 69 0.67 9.45 -17.46
CA ARG A 69 0.38 10.79 -16.94
C ARG A 69 -0.53 11.50 -17.91
N CYS A 70 -1.78 11.69 -17.49
CA CYS A 70 -2.78 12.47 -18.21
C CYS A 70 -2.71 13.92 -17.76
N ARG A 71 -2.27 14.83 -18.64
CA ARG A 71 -2.13 16.26 -18.33
C ARG A 71 -3.47 16.96 -18.20
N ASP A 72 -4.49 16.48 -18.91
CA ASP A 72 -5.85 17.04 -18.82
C ASP A 72 -6.54 16.74 -17.49
N CYS A 73 -6.33 15.53 -16.95
CA CYS A 73 -6.90 15.09 -15.69
C CYS A 73 -6.06 15.47 -14.47
N GLY A 74 -4.74 15.65 -14.63
CA GLY A 74 -3.85 16.01 -13.53
C GLY A 74 -4.04 17.45 -13.06
N ILE A 75 -4.16 17.65 -11.75
CA ILE A 75 -3.99 18.95 -11.10
C ILE A 75 -2.49 19.22 -10.90
N SER A 76 -1.75 18.18 -10.52
CA SER A 76 -0.29 18.21 -10.34
C SER A 76 0.46 17.63 -11.55
N PRO A 77 1.59 18.23 -11.96
CA PRO A 77 2.43 17.68 -13.03
C PRO A 77 3.13 16.37 -12.64
N CYS A 78 3.13 16.03 -11.35
CA CYS A 78 3.72 14.79 -10.83
C CYS A 78 2.75 13.61 -10.87
N MET A 79 1.45 13.86 -11.13
CA MET A 79 0.42 12.83 -11.13
C MET A 79 0.77 11.66 -12.07
N SER A 80 0.56 10.45 -11.59
CA SER A 80 0.90 9.19 -12.25
C SER A 80 -0.18 8.12 -12.02
N LEU A 81 -0.55 7.43 -13.08
CA LEU A 81 -1.54 6.35 -13.08
C LEU A 81 -0.90 5.02 -13.45
N CYS A 82 -1.37 3.94 -12.82
CA CYS A 82 -1.07 2.60 -13.29
C CYS A 82 -1.84 2.30 -14.60
N ALA A 83 -1.43 1.25 -15.31
CA ALA A 83 -2.08 0.85 -16.56
C ALA A 83 -3.57 0.54 -16.37
N ASP A 84 -3.92 -0.18 -15.30
CA ASP A 84 -5.31 -0.58 -15.05
C ASP A 84 -6.21 0.64 -14.82
N CYS A 85 -5.79 1.60 -13.99
CA CYS A 85 -6.54 2.83 -13.76
C CYS A 85 -6.62 3.70 -15.01
N PHE A 86 -5.52 3.84 -15.77
CA PHE A 86 -5.53 4.63 -16.99
C PHE A 86 -6.48 4.04 -18.05
N HIS A 87 -6.54 2.72 -18.18
CA HIS A 87 -7.40 2.06 -19.17
C HIS A 87 -8.85 1.90 -18.72
N ALA A 88 -9.11 1.80 -17.42
CA ALA A 88 -10.47 1.76 -16.88
C ALA A 88 -11.11 3.15 -16.78
N GLY A 89 -10.31 4.20 -16.62
CA GLY A 89 -10.76 5.59 -16.54
C GLY A 89 -11.09 6.20 -17.90
N ASN A 90 -11.69 7.39 -17.88
CA ASN A 90 -12.08 8.12 -19.09
C ASN A 90 -10.94 9.00 -19.64
N HIS A 91 -9.85 8.36 -20.08
CA HIS A 91 -8.66 9.06 -20.59
C HIS A 91 -8.52 9.06 -22.12
N GLU A 92 -9.52 8.56 -22.84
CA GLU A 92 -9.49 8.51 -24.30
C GLU A 92 -9.54 9.91 -24.91
N GLY A 93 -8.61 10.20 -25.84
CA GLY A 93 -8.54 11.51 -26.51
C GLY A 93 -7.90 12.64 -25.69
N HIS A 94 -7.50 12.38 -24.44
CA HIS A 94 -6.78 13.35 -23.62
C HIS A 94 -5.30 13.48 -24.00
N ASP A 95 -4.69 14.59 -23.59
CA ASP A 95 -3.25 14.79 -23.65
C ASP A 95 -2.55 14.00 -22.55
N PHE A 96 -1.91 12.89 -22.91
CA PHE A 96 -1.19 12.04 -21.97
C PHE A 96 0.20 11.64 -22.46
N ASN A 97 0.99 11.04 -21.57
CA ASN A 97 2.20 10.32 -21.95
C ASN A 97 2.32 9.04 -21.14
N MET A 98 2.95 8.04 -21.75
CA MET A 98 3.38 6.81 -21.09
C MET A 98 4.88 6.90 -20.84
N PHE A 99 5.32 6.59 -19.62
CA PHE A 99 6.73 6.69 -19.24
C PHE A 99 7.16 5.51 -18.38
N LYS A 100 8.46 5.19 -18.42
CA LYS A 100 9.09 4.24 -17.49
C LYS A 100 9.63 5.01 -16.29
N SER A 101 9.12 4.70 -15.10
CA SER A 101 9.54 5.34 -13.85
C SER A 101 11.02 5.08 -13.58
N GLN A 102 11.80 6.13 -13.30
CA GLN A 102 13.23 6.01 -12.95
C GLN A 102 13.44 5.74 -11.44
N ALA A 103 12.40 5.95 -10.63
CA ALA A 103 12.38 5.80 -9.18
C ALA A 103 11.10 5.05 -8.73
N GLY A 104 10.87 4.97 -7.43
CA GLY A 104 9.58 4.51 -6.90
C GLY A 104 8.46 5.53 -7.15
N GLY A 105 7.22 5.09 -6.99
CA GLY A 105 6.02 5.93 -7.14
C GLY A 105 4.75 5.18 -6.74
N ALA A 106 3.61 5.86 -6.81
CA ALA A 106 2.30 5.28 -6.53
C ALA A 106 1.25 5.77 -7.53
N CYS A 107 0.17 5.00 -7.69
CA CYS A 107 -0.98 5.39 -8.50
C CYS A 107 -1.83 6.42 -7.77
N ASP A 108 -2.06 7.56 -8.41
CA ASP A 108 -2.84 8.68 -7.89
C ASP A 108 -4.33 8.60 -8.25
N CYS A 109 -4.79 7.51 -8.87
CA CYS A 109 -6.19 7.36 -9.26
C CYS A 109 -7.08 7.48 -8.03
N GLY A 110 -8.03 8.42 -8.07
CA GLY A 110 -8.96 8.69 -6.97
C GLY A 110 -8.46 9.69 -5.91
N ASP A 111 -7.22 10.18 -6.03
CA ASP A 111 -6.71 11.26 -5.17
C ASP A 111 -7.15 12.63 -5.70
N GLU A 112 -8.18 13.19 -5.07
CA GLU A 112 -8.78 14.48 -5.45
C GLU A 112 -7.83 15.68 -5.28
N ASP A 113 -6.74 15.54 -4.51
CA ASP A 113 -5.77 16.62 -4.32
C ASP A 113 -4.85 16.80 -5.54
N VAL A 114 -4.69 15.75 -6.36
CA VAL A 114 -3.75 15.72 -7.49
C VAL A 114 -4.40 15.37 -8.83
N MET A 115 -5.65 14.91 -8.83
CA MET A 115 -6.40 14.46 -10.01
C MET A 115 -7.86 14.93 -9.99
N LYS A 116 -8.37 15.36 -11.15
CA LYS A 116 -9.78 15.70 -11.33
C LYS A 116 -10.64 14.44 -11.39
N SER A 117 -11.87 14.53 -10.89
CA SER A 117 -12.87 13.45 -10.92
C SER A 117 -13.14 12.88 -12.33
N ASP A 118 -13.02 13.71 -13.37
CA ASP A 118 -13.37 13.34 -14.75
C ASP A 118 -12.49 12.24 -15.36
N GLY A 119 -11.32 11.96 -14.76
CA GLY A 119 -10.44 10.87 -15.17
C GLY A 119 -10.52 9.62 -14.29
N CYS A 120 -11.26 9.66 -13.19
CA CYS A 120 -11.37 8.52 -12.27
C CYS A 120 -12.41 7.50 -12.76
N VAL A 121 -12.30 6.26 -12.26
CA VAL A 121 -13.30 5.19 -12.40
C VAL A 121 -14.39 5.34 -11.35
#